data_AF-V5GQR5-F1
#
_entry.id   AF-V5GQR5-F1
#
_cell.length_a   1.000
_cell.length_b   1.000
_cell.length_c   1.000
_cell.angle_alpha   90.00
_cell.angle_beta   90.00
_cell.angle_gamma   90.00
#
_symmetry.space_group_name_H-M   'P 1'
#
loop_
_entity.id
_entity.type
_entity.pdbx_description
1 polymer ?
#
loop_
_entity_poly.entity_id
_entity_poly.type
_entity_poly.pdbx_seq_one_letter_code
_entity_poly.pdbx_strand_id
1 'polypeptide(L)'
;LAGDMETPPPVTMSPILHVVVVGFHHIKGYQLEYAYPPLIEGGTLDSQELPEPWKHLPSLALPDGAHNYEEDTIYFHLPALDNPKQTIFGISCYRQINAEKLLRREADVTRSSVQKSVCVLSRLPLFGLIQAKLQLVTHAYFEERDFSKVSLLQETFQNLNSLLCPEMLQGSSTFLGLSSRDLILHFKHKAVLLFKLFLLERKVLFYKTPVKDLCSTILTLCSLFPGMMESGLEESASTVGLRQLTSELRPEEHDFLEVHLAPGHSPSELKQSLDAVTTEKGRQEDSTGEPASPLLPSKEHRSTEDLSLLSRTIRNSETKCLAKRAESVEAPTEDTMPFSHKASAEEKSEKPAEK
;
A
#
# COMPACT_ATOMS: atom_id res chain seq x y z
N LEU A 1 -40.37 -42.19 -14.11
CA LEU A 1 -40.16 -40.88 -14.77
C LEU A 1 -40.22 -39.81 -13.68
N ALA A 2 -39.17 -39.73 -12.87
CA ALA A 2 -38.96 -38.61 -11.96
C ALA A 2 -38.03 -37.67 -12.73
N GLY A 3 -38.54 -36.48 -13.08
CA GLY A 3 -37.75 -35.47 -13.75
C GLY A 3 -36.79 -34.84 -12.75
N ASP A 4 -35.51 -34.86 -13.08
CA ASP A 4 -34.47 -34.12 -12.39
C ASP A 4 -34.85 -32.63 -12.42
N MET A 5 -35.13 -32.06 -11.24
CA MET A 5 -35.14 -30.62 -11.07
C MET A 5 -33.68 -30.16 -11.14
N GLU A 6 -33.27 -29.68 -12.31
CA GLU A 6 -32.06 -28.88 -12.47
C GLU A 6 -32.15 -27.72 -11.48
N THR A 7 -31.30 -27.77 -10.45
CA THR A 7 -31.00 -26.61 -9.62
C THR A 7 -30.49 -25.51 -10.55
N PRO A 8 -31.01 -24.27 -10.47
CA PRO A 8 -30.50 -23.18 -11.30
C PRO A 8 -28.98 -23.06 -11.05
N PRO A 9 -28.18 -22.81 -12.09
CA PRO A 9 -26.75 -22.61 -11.91
C PRO A 9 -26.53 -21.49 -10.88
N PRO A 10 -25.53 -21.60 -10.00
CA PRO A 10 -25.20 -20.51 -9.09
C PRO A 10 -25.02 -19.25 -9.94
N VAL A 11 -25.73 -18.18 -9.59
CA VAL A 11 -25.59 -16.89 -10.26
C VAL A 11 -24.11 -16.56 -10.21
N THR A 12 -23.42 -16.67 -11.35
CA THR A 12 -21.98 -16.45 -11.43
C THR A 12 -21.75 -14.98 -11.10
N MET A 13 -21.39 -14.69 -9.85
CA MET A 13 -21.15 -13.32 -9.41
C MET A 13 -19.94 -12.78 -10.16
N SER A 14 -20.16 -11.73 -10.95
CA SER A 14 -19.13 -10.99 -11.66
C SER A 14 -17.99 -10.60 -10.71
N PRO A 15 -16.72 -10.98 -11.00
CA PRO A 15 -15.56 -10.62 -10.18
C PRO A 15 -15.39 -9.12 -10.03
N ILE A 16 -15.53 -8.37 -11.13
CA ILE A 16 -15.51 -6.91 -11.13
C ILE A 16 -16.96 -6.41 -11.04
N LEU A 17 -17.16 -5.49 -10.12
CA LEU A 17 -18.42 -4.81 -9.88
C LEU A 17 -18.57 -3.55 -10.71
N HIS A 18 -17.57 -2.68 -10.63
CA HIS A 18 -17.60 -1.37 -11.29
C HIS A 18 -16.18 -0.96 -11.70
N VAL A 19 -16.10 -0.22 -12.80
CA VAL A 19 -14.95 0.59 -13.20
C VAL A 19 -15.39 2.04 -13.11
N VAL A 20 -14.70 2.85 -12.31
CA VAL A 20 -15.06 4.24 -12.04
C VAL A 20 -13.93 5.18 -12.40
N VAL A 21 -14.28 6.41 -12.75
CA VAL A 21 -13.35 7.52 -12.92
C VAL A 21 -13.65 8.55 -11.85
N VAL A 22 -12.61 8.92 -11.11
CA VAL A 22 -12.67 9.95 -10.08
C VAL A 22 -11.75 11.08 -10.48
N GLY A 23 -12.25 12.31 -10.42
CA GLY A 23 -11.47 13.52 -10.67
C GLY A 23 -11.40 14.41 -9.44
N PHE A 24 -10.55 15.43 -9.54
CA PHE A 24 -10.45 16.48 -8.53
C PHE A 24 -10.90 17.83 -9.11
N HIS A 25 -11.93 18.41 -8.49
CA HIS A 25 -12.40 19.75 -8.78
C HIS A 25 -11.95 20.71 -7.66
N HIS A 26 -11.23 21.76 -8.00
CA HIS A 26 -10.61 22.70 -7.04
C HIS A 26 -11.58 23.34 -6.02
N ILE A 27 -12.86 23.51 -6.35
CA ILE A 27 -13.92 23.97 -5.41
C ILE A 27 -14.65 22.80 -4.72
N LYS A 28 -15.07 21.77 -5.47
CA LYS A 28 -15.95 20.71 -4.97
C LYS A 28 -15.20 19.55 -4.32
N GLY A 29 -13.88 19.50 -4.46
CA GLY A 29 -13.04 18.39 -4.03
C GLY A 29 -13.09 17.20 -4.98
N TYR A 30 -12.95 16.00 -4.43
CA TYR A 30 -12.99 14.74 -5.17
C TYR A 30 -14.40 14.41 -5.64
N GLN A 31 -14.55 14.07 -6.91
CA GLN A 31 -15.84 13.78 -7.51
C GLN A 31 -15.80 12.49 -8.31
N LEU A 32 -16.85 11.68 -8.18
CA LEU A 32 -17.14 10.64 -9.14
C LEU A 32 -17.55 11.32 -10.46
N GLU A 33 -16.85 11.00 -11.54
CA GLU A 33 -17.17 11.54 -12.86
C GLU A 33 -17.91 10.52 -13.70
N TYR A 34 -17.44 9.27 -13.69
CA TYR A 34 -18.03 8.19 -14.47
C TYR A 34 -18.01 6.86 -13.70
N ALA A 35 -18.99 6.01 -13.95
CA ALA A 35 -19.05 4.66 -13.41
C ALA A 35 -19.69 3.68 -14.40
N TYR A 36 -19.01 2.57 -14.67
CA TYR A 36 -19.52 1.48 -15.50
C TYR A 36 -19.37 0.10 -14.84
N PRO A 37 -20.46 -0.67 -14.71
CA PRO A 37 -21.84 -0.22 -14.74
C PRO A 37 -22.09 0.92 -13.72
N PRO A 38 -23.17 1.69 -13.87
CA PRO A 38 -23.55 2.72 -12.90
C PRO A 38 -23.61 2.14 -11.48
N LEU A 39 -23.18 2.94 -10.48
CA LEU A 39 -23.15 2.50 -9.08
C LEU A 39 -24.53 2.28 -8.47
N ILE A 40 -25.54 2.95 -9.03
CA ILE A 40 -26.94 2.85 -8.63
C ILE A 40 -27.73 2.29 -9.81
N GLU A 41 -28.57 1.30 -9.55
CA GLU A 41 -29.41 0.68 -10.57
C GLU A 41 -30.30 1.72 -11.28
N GLY A 42 -30.32 1.68 -12.61
CA GLY A 42 -31.04 2.64 -13.44
C GLY A 42 -30.36 4.01 -13.58
N GLY A 43 -29.19 4.22 -12.96
CA GLY A 43 -28.38 5.42 -13.15
C GLY A 43 -27.76 5.52 -14.55
N THR A 44 -27.28 6.72 -14.89
CA THR A 44 -26.48 6.95 -16.08
C THR A 44 -24.99 6.77 -15.79
N LEU A 45 -24.18 6.66 -16.85
CA LEU A 45 -22.73 6.48 -16.75
C LEU A 45 -22.02 7.65 -16.06
N ASP A 46 -22.56 8.86 -16.18
CA ASP A 46 -22.08 10.13 -15.62
C ASP A 46 -22.78 10.51 -14.30
N SER A 47 -23.55 9.59 -13.72
CA SER A 47 -24.18 9.83 -12.42
C SER A 47 -23.11 10.00 -11.35
N GLN A 48 -23.16 11.13 -10.64
CA GLN A 48 -22.29 11.42 -9.50
C GLN A 48 -22.86 10.89 -8.18
N GLU A 49 -24.01 10.21 -8.22
CA GLU A 49 -24.66 9.68 -7.03
C GLU A 49 -23.88 8.47 -6.48
N LEU A 50 -23.64 8.49 -5.17
CA LEU A 50 -22.90 7.46 -4.46
C LEU A 50 -23.83 6.76 -3.47
N PRO A 51 -23.78 5.43 -3.36
CA PRO A 51 -24.36 4.72 -2.23
C PRO A 51 -23.78 5.27 -0.92
N GLU A 52 -24.61 5.46 0.11
CA GLU A 52 -24.18 6.01 1.41
C GLU A 52 -22.94 5.29 2.01
N PRO A 53 -22.83 3.94 1.97
CA PRO A 53 -21.63 3.25 2.44
C PRO A 53 -20.34 3.60 1.68
N TRP A 54 -20.47 4.12 0.45
CA TRP A 54 -19.37 4.44 -0.46
C TRP A 54 -19.16 5.95 -0.64
N LYS A 55 -19.73 6.80 0.21
CA LYS A 55 -19.57 8.27 0.12
C LYS A 55 -18.11 8.76 0.08
N HIS A 56 -17.18 7.99 0.65
CA HIS A 56 -15.75 8.30 0.66
C HIS A 56 -14.96 7.66 -0.49
N LEU A 57 -15.61 6.93 -1.39
CA LEU A 57 -14.98 6.32 -2.56
C LEU A 57 -14.11 7.32 -3.35
N PRO A 58 -14.57 8.56 -3.67
CA PRO A 58 -13.73 9.50 -4.40
C PRO A 58 -12.41 9.84 -3.69
N SER A 59 -12.45 10.14 -2.39
CA SER A 59 -11.25 10.47 -1.62
C SER A 59 -10.32 9.27 -1.39
N LEU A 60 -10.84 8.04 -1.41
CA LEU A 60 -10.02 6.82 -1.32
C LEU A 60 -9.37 6.46 -2.66
N ALA A 61 -10.08 6.70 -3.77
CA ALA A 61 -9.61 6.42 -5.12
C ALA A 61 -8.62 7.48 -5.64
N LEU A 62 -8.68 8.71 -5.15
CA LEU A 62 -7.73 9.78 -5.45
C LEU A 62 -7.39 10.49 -4.14
N PRO A 63 -6.24 10.20 -3.51
CA PRO A 63 -5.91 10.63 -2.17
C PRO A 63 -5.36 12.05 -2.20
N ASP A 64 -5.31 12.67 -1.04
CA ASP A 64 -4.59 13.93 -0.90
C ASP A 64 -3.09 13.74 -1.14
N GLY A 65 -2.44 14.77 -1.69
CA GLY A 65 -1.04 14.70 -2.11
C GLY A 65 -0.78 13.96 -3.42
N ALA A 66 -1.80 13.40 -4.10
CA ALA A 66 -1.66 12.78 -5.43
C ALA A 66 -1.01 13.73 -6.46
N HIS A 67 -1.17 15.04 -6.27
CA HIS A 67 -0.57 16.10 -7.09
C HIS A 67 0.96 16.19 -7.04
N ASN A 68 1.59 15.51 -6.09
CA ASN A 68 3.04 15.45 -5.98
C ASN A 68 3.66 14.36 -6.86
N TYR A 69 2.83 13.56 -7.54
CA TYR A 69 3.24 12.41 -8.33
C TYR A 69 2.62 12.45 -9.73
N GLU A 70 3.40 12.07 -10.74
CA GLU A 70 2.88 11.94 -12.10
C GLU A 70 1.88 10.79 -12.21
N GLU A 71 2.16 9.69 -11.50
CA GLU A 71 1.32 8.51 -11.40
C GLU A 71 1.57 7.78 -10.08
N ASP A 72 0.56 7.10 -9.55
CA ASP A 72 0.73 6.09 -8.50
C ASP A 72 -0.47 5.13 -8.46
N THR A 73 -0.48 4.16 -7.54
CA THR A 73 -1.60 3.22 -7.36
C THR A 73 -1.95 3.01 -5.89
N ILE A 74 -3.23 2.80 -5.60
CA ILE A 74 -3.74 2.67 -4.25
C ILE A 74 -4.67 1.47 -4.17
N TYR A 75 -4.58 0.78 -3.04
CA TYR A 75 -5.51 -0.27 -2.66
C TYR A 75 -6.29 0.17 -1.44
N PHE A 76 -7.60 0.01 -1.49
CA PHE A 76 -8.49 0.32 -0.39
C PHE A 76 -9.63 -0.69 -0.31
N HIS A 77 -10.37 -0.67 0.78
CA HIS A 77 -11.47 -1.57 1.04
C HIS A 77 -12.77 -0.79 1.23
N LEU A 78 -13.87 -1.33 0.73
CA LEU A 78 -15.22 -0.82 0.93
C LEU A 78 -16.14 -1.93 1.44
N PRO A 79 -17.18 -1.61 2.24
CA PRO A 79 -18.21 -2.59 2.56
C PRO A 79 -18.97 -2.98 1.29
N ALA A 80 -19.32 -4.25 1.12
CA ALA A 80 -20.19 -4.66 0.03
C ALA A 80 -21.62 -4.17 0.24
N LEU A 81 -22.27 -3.74 -0.83
CA LEU A 81 -23.63 -3.17 -0.79
C LEU A 81 -24.70 -4.25 -0.62
N ASP A 82 -24.45 -5.43 -1.19
CA ASP A 82 -25.28 -6.62 -1.10
C ASP A 82 -25.11 -7.37 0.22
N ASN A 83 -23.91 -7.32 0.82
CA ASN A 83 -23.62 -7.94 2.10
C ASN A 83 -22.65 -7.09 2.96
N PRO A 84 -23.15 -6.36 3.98
CA PRO A 84 -22.33 -5.47 4.81
C PRO A 84 -21.20 -6.13 5.61
N LYS A 85 -21.14 -7.47 5.65
CA LYS A 85 -20.02 -8.22 6.24
C LYS A 85 -18.85 -8.42 5.29
N GLN A 86 -19.10 -8.30 3.99
CA GLN A 86 -18.10 -8.57 2.96
C GLN A 86 -17.34 -7.31 2.56
N THR A 87 -16.10 -7.52 2.14
CA THR A 87 -15.20 -6.51 1.61
C THR A 87 -15.25 -6.48 0.09
N ILE A 88 -15.30 -5.27 -0.45
CA ILE A 88 -15.00 -4.95 -1.85
C ILE A 88 -13.60 -4.35 -1.91
N PHE A 89 -12.79 -4.87 -2.82
CA PHE A 89 -11.41 -4.48 -3.03
C PHE A 89 -11.33 -3.40 -4.11
N GLY A 90 -10.96 -2.19 -3.70
CA GLY A 90 -10.73 -1.05 -4.57
C GLY A 90 -9.28 -0.99 -5.03
N ILE A 91 -9.05 -0.99 -6.34
CA ILE A 91 -7.74 -0.79 -6.96
C ILE A 91 -7.84 0.48 -7.80
N SER A 92 -7.06 1.51 -7.47
CA SER A 92 -7.12 2.79 -8.17
C SER A 92 -5.76 3.23 -8.69
N CYS A 93 -5.66 3.48 -9.99
CA CYS A 93 -4.47 4.05 -10.61
C CYS A 93 -4.78 5.50 -10.97
N TYR A 94 -3.99 6.44 -10.46
CA TYR A 94 -4.15 7.84 -10.76
C TYR A 94 -2.98 8.37 -11.59
N ARG A 95 -3.26 9.41 -12.38
CA ARG A 95 -2.24 10.17 -13.10
C ARG A 95 -2.56 11.64 -13.10
N GLN A 96 -1.54 12.43 -13.41
CA GLN A 96 -1.64 13.86 -13.65
C GLN A 96 -1.24 14.19 -15.09
N ILE A 97 -1.96 15.14 -15.70
CA ILE A 97 -1.61 15.72 -17.00
C ILE A 97 -1.67 17.24 -16.92
N ASN A 98 -0.79 17.93 -17.64
CA ASN A 98 -0.85 19.38 -17.79
C ASN A 98 -2.08 19.76 -18.64
N ALA A 99 -2.86 20.74 -18.18
CA ALA A 99 -4.06 21.24 -18.86
C ALA A 99 -3.77 21.71 -20.31
N GLU A 100 -2.52 22.10 -20.60
CA GLU A 100 -2.05 22.45 -21.93
C GLU A 100 -2.07 21.32 -22.94
N LYS A 101 -1.93 20.08 -22.47
CA LYS A 101 -1.92 18.89 -23.34
C LYS A 101 -3.32 18.37 -23.66
N LEU A 102 -4.37 18.91 -23.05
CA LEU A 102 -5.75 18.46 -23.24
C LEU A 102 -6.30 18.93 -24.59
N LEU A 103 -6.96 18.01 -25.32
CA LEU A 103 -7.65 18.33 -26.56
C LEU A 103 -8.94 19.11 -26.30
N ARG A 104 -9.63 18.76 -25.22
CA ARG A 104 -10.81 19.48 -24.73
C ARG A 104 -10.54 19.98 -23.32
N ARG A 105 -10.58 21.29 -23.14
CA ARG A 105 -10.56 21.91 -21.81
C ARG A 105 -11.99 22.18 -21.38
N GLU A 106 -12.41 21.50 -20.33
CA GLU A 106 -13.69 21.78 -19.67
C GLU A 106 -13.58 23.11 -18.91
N ALA A 107 -14.71 23.82 -18.76
CA ALA A 107 -14.75 25.18 -18.23
C ALA A 107 -14.30 25.29 -16.76
N ASP A 108 -14.25 24.16 -16.06
CA ASP A 108 -13.86 23.98 -14.67
C ASP A 108 -12.37 23.68 -14.47
N VAL A 109 -11.61 23.48 -15.55
CA VAL A 109 -10.15 23.32 -15.51
C VAL A 109 -9.48 24.67 -15.28
N THR A 110 -9.39 25.07 -14.01
CA THR A 110 -8.78 26.36 -13.60
C THR A 110 -7.30 26.21 -13.19
N ARG A 111 -6.82 24.99 -12.98
CA ARG A 111 -5.42 24.69 -12.63
C ARG A 111 -4.58 24.35 -13.85
N SER A 112 -3.26 24.47 -13.71
CA SER A 112 -2.28 24.06 -14.72
C SER A 112 -2.24 22.54 -14.97
N SER A 113 -2.90 21.74 -14.13
CA SER A 113 -2.95 20.29 -14.27
C SER A 113 -4.32 19.72 -13.88
N VAL A 114 -4.64 18.61 -14.52
CA VAL A 114 -5.82 17.78 -14.25
C VAL A 114 -5.34 16.47 -13.66
N GLN A 115 -6.00 16.04 -12.59
CA GLN A 115 -5.75 14.79 -11.89
C GLN A 115 -7.01 13.96 -11.90
N LYS A 116 -6.87 12.72 -12.36
CA LYS A 116 -7.94 11.74 -12.38
C LYS A 116 -7.39 10.36 -12.06
N SER A 117 -8.24 9.50 -11.56
CA SER A 117 -7.96 8.10 -11.35
C SER A 117 -8.98 7.23 -12.07
N VAL A 118 -8.51 6.09 -12.57
CA VAL A 118 -9.35 4.98 -13.00
C VAL A 118 -9.28 3.94 -11.90
N CYS A 119 -10.44 3.54 -11.38
CA CYS A 119 -10.55 2.64 -10.24
C CYS A 119 -11.45 1.45 -10.56
N VAL A 120 -11.04 0.27 -10.12
CA VAL A 120 -11.77 -0.99 -10.24
C VAL A 120 -12.24 -1.41 -8.85
N LEU A 121 -13.53 -1.72 -8.73
CA LEU A 121 -14.14 -2.33 -7.55
C LEU A 121 -14.31 -3.83 -7.82
N SER A 122 -13.62 -4.66 -7.04
CA SER A 122 -13.52 -6.10 -7.24
C SER A 122 -14.02 -6.88 -6.03
N ARG A 123 -14.65 -8.04 -6.25
CA ARG A 123 -14.92 -9.04 -5.21
C ARG A 123 -13.70 -9.90 -4.88
N LEU A 124 -12.73 -9.97 -5.79
CA LEU A 124 -11.52 -10.79 -5.62
C LEU A 124 -10.32 -9.91 -5.22
N PRO A 125 -9.54 -10.29 -4.19
CA PRO A 125 -8.34 -9.55 -3.74
C PRO A 125 -7.11 -9.75 -4.66
N LEU A 126 -7.31 -9.73 -5.98
CA LEU A 126 -6.25 -9.92 -6.98
C LEU A 126 -5.53 -8.59 -7.30
N PHE A 127 -5.05 -7.91 -6.26
CA PHE A 127 -4.54 -6.53 -6.32
C PHE A 127 -3.51 -6.32 -7.43
N GLY A 128 -2.41 -7.09 -7.43
CA GLY A 128 -1.32 -6.89 -8.39
C GLY A 128 -1.71 -7.20 -9.84
N LEU A 129 -2.60 -8.17 -10.04
CA LEU A 129 -3.07 -8.52 -11.38
C LEU A 129 -3.97 -7.43 -11.97
N ILE A 130 -4.93 -6.96 -11.17
CA ILE A 130 -5.81 -5.86 -11.55
C ILE A 130 -4.98 -4.58 -11.75
N GLN A 131 -4.06 -4.27 -10.84
CA GLN A 131 -3.13 -3.14 -10.94
C GLN A 131 -2.36 -3.14 -12.27
N ALA A 132 -1.76 -4.26 -12.65
CA ALA A 132 -0.98 -4.35 -13.89
C ALA A 132 -1.81 -4.02 -15.15
N LYS A 133 -3.07 -4.46 -15.19
CA LYS A 133 -3.99 -4.13 -16.29
C LYS A 133 -4.46 -2.69 -16.21
N LEU A 134 -4.86 -2.24 -15.02
CA LEU A 134 -5.44 -0.92 -14.80
C LEU A 134 -4.43 0.20 -15.06
N GLN A 135 -3.14 -0.02 -14.79
CA GLN A 135 -2.09 0.94 -15.13
C GLN A 135 -2.00 1.20 -16.65
N LEU A 136 -2.10 0.15 -17.47
CA LEU A 136 -2.10 0.28 -18.94
C LEU A 136 -3.35 1.01 -19.43
N VAL A 137 -4.52 0.65 -18.88
CA VAL A 137 -5.79 1.32 -19.19
C VAL A 137 -5.73 2.79 -18.81
N THR A 138 -5.25 3.11 -17.61
CA THR A 138 -5.13 4.50 -17.12
C THR A 138 -4.16 5.29 -17.99
N HIS A 139 -3.05 4.69 -18.42
CA HIS A 139 -2.13 5.33 -19.34
C HIS A 139 -2.81 5.66 -20.68
N ALA A 140 -3.49 4.68 -21.29
CA ALA A 140 -4.24 4.90 -22.53
C ALA A 140 -5.33 5.97 -22.38
N TYR A 141 -6.05 5.98 -21.27
CA TYR A 141 -7.07 6.98 -20.95
C TYR A 141 -6.52 8.41 -20.94
N PHE A 142 -5.30 8.60 -20.42
CA PHE A 142 -4.63 9.90 -20.40
C PHE A 142 -4.02 10.29 -21.75
N GLU A 143 -3.57 9.31 -22.55
CA GLU A 143 -3.06 9.56 -23.90
C GLU A 143 -4.15 10.00 -24.88
N GLU A 144 -5.40 9.60 -24.67
CA GLU A 144 -6.54 10.10 -25.45
C GLU A 144 -6.74 11.62 -25.32
N ARG A 145 -6.30 12.23 -24.21
CA ARG A 145 -6.38 13.68 -23.93
C ARG A 145 -7.79 14.29 -24.03
N ASP A 146 -8.82 13.44 -24.08
CA ASP A 146 -10.24 13.77 -24.06
C ASP A 146 -10.95 12.81 -23.09
N PHE A 147 -11.17 13.29 -21.87
CA PHE A 147 -11.74 12.51 -20.78
C PHE A 147 -13.26 12.27 -20.89
N SER A 148 -13.91 12.78 -21.95
CA SER A 148 -15.30 12.42 -22.25
C SER A 148 -15.42 11.05 -22.92
N LYS A 149 -14.31 10.48 -23.41
CA LYS A 149 -14.29 9.17 -24.06
C LYS A 149 -14.22 8.05 -23.05
N VAL A 150 -15.39 7.55 -22.69
CA VAL A 150 -15.58 6.57 -21.61
C VAL A 150 -15.85 5.14 -22.10
N SER A 151 -15.74 4.87 -23.40
CA SER A 151 -15.83 3.51 -23.97
C SER A 151 -14.82 2.55 -23.36
N LEU A 152 -13.64 3.07 -23.01
CA LEU A 152 -12.57 2.31 -22.38
C LEU A 152 -12.99 1.69 -21.02
N LEU A 153 -13.91 2.31 -20.28
CA LEU A 153 -14.39 1.79 -19.00
C LEU A 153 -15.18 0.48 -19.22
N GLN A 154 -16.06 0.49 -20.22
CA GLN A 154 -16.85 -0.69 -20.59
C GLN A 154 -15.97 -1.83 -21.08
N GLU A 155 -15.01 -1.54 -21.95
CA GLU A 155 -14.02 -2.53 -22.42
C GLU A 155 -13.21 -3.09 -21.26
N THR A 156 -12.75 -2.22 -20.34
CA THR A 156 -11.99 -2.64 -19.15
C THR A 156 -12.82 -3.55 -18.26
N PHE A 157 -14.08 -3.21 -18.00
CA PHE A 157 -14.99 -4.01 -17.21
C PHE A 157 -15.21 -5.40 -17.82
N GLN A 158 -15.50 -5.46 -19.13
CA GLN A 158 -15.72 -6.72 -19.84
C GLN A 158 -14.45 -7.57 -19.86
N ASN A 159 -13.30 -6.96 -20.17
CA ASN A 159 -12.02 -7.64 -20.22
C ASN A 159 -11.67 -8.23 -18.86
N LEU A 160 -11.74 -7.46 -17.77
CA LEU A 160 -11.41 -7.97 -16.44
C LEU A 160 -12.37 -9.08 -15.99
N ASN A 161 -13.67 -8.96 -16.25
CA ASN A 161 -14.62 -10.04 -15.92
C ASN A 161 -14.42 -11.31 -16.75
N SER A 162 -13.90 -11.21 -17.97
CA SER A 162 -13.53 -12.38 -18.77
C SER A 162 -12.22 -13.05 -18.33
N LEU A 163 -11.34 -12.28 -17.69
CA LEU A 163 -10.00 -12.73 -17.30
C LEU A 163 -9.94 -13.30 -15.88
N LEU A 164 -10.74 -12.74 -14.98
CA LEU A 164 -10.66 -13.06 -13.55
C LEU A 164 -11.66 -14.16 -13.20
N CYS A 165 -11.24 -15.10 -12.35
CA CYS A 165 -12.12 -16.10 -11.78
C CYS A 165 -11.68 -16.48 -10.35
N PRO A 166 -12.59 -16.98 -9.50
CA PRO A 166 -12.27 -17.32 -8.11
C PRO A 166 -11.16 -18.36 -7.94
N GLU A 167 -10.99 -19.28 -8.90
CA GLU A 167 -9.96 -20.32 -8.86
C GLU A 167 -8.54 -19.73 -8.84
N MET A 168 -8.37 -18.50 -9.34
CA MET A 168 -7.09 -17.79 -9.33
C MET A 168 -6.58 -17.50 -7.91
N LEU A 169 -7.48 -17.47 -6.92
CA LEU A 169 -7.13 -17.22 -5.51
C LEU A 169 -6.25 -18.33 -4.92
N GLN A 170 -6.34 -19.55 -5.44
CA GLN A 170 -5.54 -20.70 -5.00
C GLN A 170 -4.12 -20.70 -5.56
N GLY A 171 -3.80 -19.77 -6.48
CA GLY A 171 -2.52 -19.71 -7.18
C GLY A 171 -1.61 -18.59 -6.69
N SER A 172 -0.44 -18.49 -7.32
CA SER A 172 0.52 -17.40 -7.09
C SER A 172 0.01 -16.01 -7.51
N SER A 173 -1.10 -15.95 -8.25
CA SER A 173 -1.67 -14.70 -8.77
C SER A 173 -2.10 -13.73 -7.67
N THR A 174 -2.58 -14.25 -6.53
CA THR A 174 -2.96 -13.49 -5.34
C THR A 174 -1.78 -12.73 -4.74
N PHE A 175 -0.55 -13.27 -4.89
CA PHE A 175 0.66 -12.70 -4.34
C PHE A 175 1.43 -11.82 -5.34
N LEU A 176 0.88 -11.60 -6.54
CA LEU A 176 1.53 -10.76 -7.54
C LEU A 176 1.73 -9.34 -6.99
N GLY A 177 2.98 -8.85 -7.04
CA GLY A 177 3.35 -7.53 -6.54
C GLY A 177 3.65 -7.49 -5.03
N LEU A 178 3.60 -8.62 -4.33
CA LEU A 178 4.01 -8.74 -2.92
C LEU A 178 5.41 -9.36 -2.83
N SER A 179 6.20 -8.94 -1.84
CA SER A 179 7.59 -9.42 -1.68
C SER A 179 8.00 -9.51 -0.22
N SER A 180 7.79 -10.69 0.37
CA SER A 180 8.22 -10.97 1.76
C SER A 180 9.72 -10.81 1.93
N ARG A 181 10.50 -11.09 0.89
CA ARG A 181 11.95 -10.82 0.86
C ARG A 181 12.24 -9.34 1.09
N ASP A 182 11.61 -8.46 0.32
CA ASP A 182 11.90 -7.03 0.39
C ASP A 182 11.37 -6.44 1.71
N LEU A 183 10.23 -6.94 2.22
CA LEU A 183 9.75 -6.64 3.57
C LEU A 183 10.80 -6.99 4.64
N ILE A 184 11.32 -8.22 4.62
CA ILE A 184 12.31 -8.69 5.59
C ILE A 184 13.63 -7.90 5.45
N LEU A 185 14.08 -7.61 4.24
CA LEU A 185 15.31 -6.84 4.03
C LEU A 185 15.17 -5.39 4.49
N HIS A 186 14.00 -4.78 4.27
CA HIS A 186 13.71 -3.40 4.66
C HIS A 186 13.63 -3.26 6.18
N PHE A 187 12.85 -4.11 6.85
CA PHE A 187 12.61 -3.99 8.30
C PHE A 187 13.58 -4.81 9.16
N LYS A 188 14.26 -5.80 8.59
CA LYS A 188 15.16 -6.74 9.30
C LYS A 188 14.44 -7.35 10.50
N HIS A 189 15.03 -7.28 11.69
CA HIS A 189 14.40 -7.77 12.93
C HIS A 189 13.07 -7.08 13.25
N LYS A 190 12.82 -5.86 12.76
CA LYS A 190 11.53 -5.16 12.96
C LYS A 190 10.39 -5.81 12.18
N ALA A 191 10.66 -6.63 11.16
CA ALA A 191 9.61 -7.39 10.46
C ALA A 191 8.88 -8.32 11.44
N VAL A 192 9.63 -8.94 12.36
CA VAL A 192 9.08 -9.81 13.41
C VAL A 192 8.25 -9.00 14.41
N LEU A 193 8.68 -7.77 14.73
CA LEU A 193 7.89 -6.87 15.59
C LEU A 193 6.56 -6.48 14.91
N LEU A 194 6.58 -6.11 13.63
CA LEU A 194 5.36 -5.79 12.88
C LEU A 194 4.41 -6.99 12.80
N PHE A 195 4.95 -8.18 12.49
CA PHE A 195 4.14 -9.40 12.46
C PHE A 195 3.60 -9.76 13.85
N LYS A 196 4.37 -9.55 14.91
CA LYS A 196 3.90 -9.70 16.29
C LYS A 196 2.77 -8.72 16.62
N LEU A 197 2.86 -7.47 16.19
CA LEU A 197 1.77 -6.49 16.39
C LEU A 197 0.50 -6.91 15.65
N PHE A 198 0.65 -7.46 14.44
CA PHE A 198 -0.46 -8.02 13.67
C PHE A 198 -1.12 -9.20 14.39
N LEU A 199 -0.34 -10.16 14.89
CA LEU A 199 -0.86 -11.30 15.68
C LEU A 199 -1.52 -10.91 17.01
N LEU A 200 -1.12 -9.75 17.57
CA LEU A 200 -1.68 -9.21 18.81
C LEU A 200 -2.85 -8.24 18.56
N GLU A 201 -3.32 -8.12 17.31
CA GLU A 201 -4.43 -7.25 16.90
C GLU A 201 -4.26 -5.80 17.39
N ARG A 202 -3.01 -5.30 17.34
CA ARG A 202 -2.71 -3.94 17.80
C ARG A 202 -3.13 -2.91 16.77
N LYS A 203 -3.56 -1.74 17.27
CA LYS A 203 -3.78 -0.55 16.45
C LYS A 203 -2.44 -0.01 15.97
N VAL A 204 -2.17 -0.11 14.66
CA VAL A 204 -0.92 0.34 14.04
C VAL A 204 -1.24 1.30 12.91
N LEU A 205 -0.61 2.47 12.93
CA LEU A 205 -0.69 3.46 11.86
C LEU A 205 0.58 3.37 11.02
N PHE A 206 0.43 3.12 9.72
CA PHE A 206 1.54 3.13 8.78
C PHE A 206 1.54 4.44 7.98
N TYR A 207 2.71 5.07 7.86
CA TYR A 207 2.90 6.28 7.07
C TYR A 207 4.02 6.08 6.03
N LYS A 208 3.69 6.32 4.76
CA LYS A 208 4.65 6.35 3.64
C LYS A 208 4.10 7.15 2.46
N THR A 209 5.01 7.76 1.72
CA THR A 209 4.75 8.33 0.39
C THR A 209 5.90 7.88 -0.52
N PRO A 210 5.65 7.40 -1.76
CA PRO A 210 4.36 7.19 -2.44
C PRO A 210 3.48 6.10 -1.79
N VAL A 211 2.18 6.12 -2.09
CA VAL A 211 1.15 5.32 -1.40
C VAL A 211 1.15 3.88 -1.89
N LYS A 212 1.50 3.60 -3.15
CA LYS A 212 1.56 2.21 -3.65
C LYS A 212 2.45 1.33 -2.81
N ASP A 213 3.64 1.82 -2.47
CA ASP A 213 4.58 1.08 -1.64
C ASP A 213 4.03 0.81 -0.23
N LEU A 214 3.24 1.74 0.32
CA LEU A 214 2.56 1.58 1.60
C LEU A 214 1.59 0.39 1.51
N CYS A 215 0.71 0.43 0.51
CA CYS A 215 -0.28 -0.62 0.27
C CYS A 215 0.40 -1.98 0.05
N SER A 216 1.42 -2.05 -0.81
CA SER A 216 2.20 -3.28 -1.04
C SER A 216 2.88 -3.79 0.23
N THR A 217 3.41 -2.90 1.08
CA THR A 217 4.04 -3.27 2.36
C THR A 217 3.01 -3.88 3.32
N ILE A 218 1.84 -3.25 3.47
CA ILE A 218 0.76 -3.73 4.34
C ILE A 218 0.24 -5.08 3.84
N LEU A 219 -0.06 -5.21 2.55
CA LEU A 219 -0.50 -6.47 1.97
C LEU A 219 0.56 -7.57 2.07
N THR A 220 1.85 -7.24 1.90
CA THR A 220 2.94 -8.21 2.10
C THR A 220 3.01 -8.66 3.57
N LEU A 221 2.82 -7.76 4.54
CA LEU A 221 2.76 -8.12 5.95
C LEU A 221 1.57 -9.06 6.24
N CYS A 222 0.38 -8.76 5.69
CA CYS A 222 -0.79 -9.62 5.77
C CYS A 222 -0.51 -11.01 5.17
N SER A 223 0.19 -11.07 4.04
CA SER A 223 0.55 -12.33 3.34
C SER A 223 1.47 -13.26 4.13
N LEU A 224 2.12 -12.77 5.20
CA LEU A 224 2.89 -13.64 6.10
C LEU A 224 1.99 -14.55 6.94
N PHE A 225 0.71 -14.20 7.11
CA PHE A 225 -0.27 -15.03 7.78
C PHE A 225 -0.94 -15.95 6.74
N PRO A 226 -0.85 -17.28 6.89
CA PRO A 226 -1.40 -18.22 5.92
C PRO A 226 -2.90 -18.01 5.66
N GLY A 227 -3.32 -17.97 4.40
CA GLY A 227 -4.73 -17.82 3.99
C GLY A 227 -5.27 -16.39 4.08
N MET A 228 -4.46 -15.43 4.54
CA MET A 228 -4.92 -14.04 4.74
C MET A 228 -5.28 -13.36 3.42
N MET A 229 -4.48 -13.56 2.37
CA MET A 229 -4.71 -12.92 1.08
C MET A 229 -5.85 -13.57 0.30
N GLU A 230 -6.04 -14.88 0.48
CA GLU A 230 -7.01 -15.68 -0.24
C GLU A 230 -8.42 -15.54 0.34
N SER A 231 -8.55 -15.41 1.67
CA SER A 231 -9.85 -15.36 2.36
C SER A 231 -9.87 -14.46 3.62
N GLY A 232 -8.73 -14.24 4.27
CA GLY A 232 -8.70 -13.49 5.53
C GLY A 232 -9.13 -12.02 5.43
N LEU A 233 -9.10 -11.42 4.22
CA LEU A 233 -9.54 -10.04 4.01
C LEU A 233 -11.05 -9.90 3.72
N GLU A 234 -11.81 -11.01 3.66
CA GLU A 234 -13.24 -11.01 3.29
C GLU A 234 -14.10 -10.11 4.20
N GLU A 235 -13.74 -9.93 5.47
CA GLU A 235 -14.50 -9.11 6.43
C GLU A 235 -13.76 -7.82 6.86
N SER A 236 -12.67 -7.44 6.19
CA SER A 236 -11.84 -6.27 6.53
C SER A 236 -12.57 -4.92 6.49
N ALA A 237 -13.60 -4.77 5.65
CA ALA A 237 -14.45 -3.59 5.60
C ALA A 237 -15.86 -3.83 6.17
N SER A 238 -16.04 -4.90 6.95
CA SER A 238 -17.31 -5.21 7.60
C SER A 238 -17.77 -4.04 8.47
N THR A 239 -19.01 -3.59 8.25
CA THR A 239 -19.64 -2.54 9.06
C THR A 239 -20.53 -3.12 10.15
N VAL A 240 -20.68 -4.44 10.19
CA VAL A 240 -21.54 -5.13 11.15
C VAL A 240 -20.90 -5.11 12.54
N GLY A 241 -21.60 -4.53 13.51
CA GLY A 241 -21.13 -4.45 14.90
C GLY A 241 -20.18 -3.29 15.17
N LEU A 242 -19.85 -2.44 14.18
CA LEU A 242 -19.17 -1.19 14.45
C LEU A 242 -20.10 -0.26 15.26
N ARG A 243 -19.65 0.13 16.46
CA ARG A 243 -20.14 1.36 17.08
C ARG A 243 -19.80 2.49 16.09
N GLN A 244 -20.75 3.37 15.79
CA GLN A 244 -20.52 4.54 14.94
C GLN A 244 -19.20 5.20 15.36
N LEU A 245 -18.21 5.19 14.46
CA LEU A 245 -17.01 6.00 14.62
C LEU A 245 -17.50 7.45 14.65
N THR A 246 -17.56 8.03 15.85
CA THR A 246 -17.86 9.43 16.02
C THR A 246 -16.81 10.24 15.27
N SER A 247 -17.26 11.23 14.50
CA SER A 247 -16.39 12.09 13.69
C SER A 247 -15.36 12.91 14.51
N GLU A 248 -15.41 12.82 15.84
CA GLU A 248 -14.35 13.27 16.74
C GLU A 248 -13.25 12.22 16.83
N LEU A 249 -12.31 12.24 15.88
CA LEU A 249 -10.97 11.71 16.12
C LEU A 249 -10.34 12.58 17.21
N ARG A 250 -10.49 12.19 18.48
CA ARG A 250 -9.59 12.68 19.53
C ARG A 250 -8.37 11.77 19.49
N PRO A 251 -7.21 12.23 19.00
CA PRO A 251 -5.98 11.50 19.22
C PRO A 251 -5.67 11.68 20.71
N GLU A 252 -6.13 10.76 21.53
CA GLU A 252 -5.37 10.45 22.74
C GLU A 252 -4.03 9.94 22.19
N GLU A 253 -2.92 10.63 22.44
CA GLU A 253 -1.57 10.43 21.85
C GLU A 253 -0.97 9.01 22.08
N HIS A 254 -1.75 8.06 22.59
CA HIS A 254 -1.33 6.74 23.05
C HIS A 254 -2.15 5.56 22.50
N ASP A 255 -3.10 5.80 21.58
CA ASP A 255 -4.05 4.75 21.17
C ASP A 255 -3.57 3.90 19.97
N PHE A 256 -2.45 4.24 19.34
CA PHE A 256 -1.89 3.50 18.21
C PHE A 256 -0.36 3.59 18.15
N LEU A 257 0.27 2.60 17.50
CA LEU A 257 1.71 2.59 17.24
C LEU A 257 2.00 3.15 15.84
N GLU A 258 2.83 4.18 15.76
CA GLU A 258 3.23 4.79 14.49
C GLU A 258 4.44 4.09 13.86
N VAL A 259 4.28 3.71 12.60
CA VAL A 259 5.33 3.09 11.78
C VAL A 259 5.63 4.01 10.60
N HIS A 260 6.78 4.68 10.68
CA HIS A 260 7.30 5.52 9.60
C HIS A 260 8.13 4.67 8.64
N LEU A 261 7.67 4.54 7.39
CA LEU A 261 8.42 3.87 6.34
C LEU A 261 9.35 4.86 5.66
N ALA A 262 10.62 4.85 6.04
CA ALA A 262 11.62 5.68 5.37
C ALA A 262 11.74 5.25 3.89
N PRO A 263 11.97 6.19 2.95
CA PRO A 263 12.29 5.85 1.57
C PRO A 263 13.48 4.89 1.53
N GLY A 264 13.27 3.71 0.95
CA GLY A 264 14.34 2.73 0.74
C GLY A 264 15.23 3.16 -0.43
N HIS A 265 16.54 2.96 -0.28
CA HIS A 265 17.56 3.12 -1.30
C HIS A 265 17.18 2.41 -2.62
N SER A 266 17.58 2.99 -3.75
CA SER A 266 17.20 2.53 -5.09
C SER A 266 17.63 1.07 -5.36
N PRO A 267 16.91 0.32 -6.23
CA PRO A 267 17.22 -1.09 -6.55
C PRO A 267 18.66 -1.32 -7.05
N SER A 268 19.31 -0.26 -7.56
CA SER A 268 20.69 -0.24 -8.03
C SER A 268 21.73 -0.44 -6.90
N GLU A 269 21.46 0.02 -5.68
CA GLU A 269 22.41 -0.09 -4.55
C GLU A 269 22.35 -1.49 -3.88
N LEU A 270 21.19 -2.13 -3.90
CA LEU A 270 21.02 -3.52 -3.47
C LEU A 270 21.79 -4.51 -4.38
N LYS A 271 21.96 -4.16 -5.66
CA LYS A 271 22.75 -4.95 -6.62
C LYS A 271 24.24 -4.82 -6.35
N GLN A 272 24.73 -3.60 -6.10
CA GLN A 272 26.12 -3.36 -5.69
C GLN A 272 26.49 -4.03 -4.36
N SER A 273 25.54 -4.10 -3.42
CA SER A 273 25.72 -4.79 -2.14
C SER A 273 25.87 -6.31 -2.30
N LEU A 274 25.19 -6.90 -3.30
CA LEU A 274 25.26 -8.33 -3.60
C LEU A 274 26.56 -8.67 -4.36
N ASP A 275 26.98 -7.80 -5.27
CA ASP A 275 28.21 -7.97 -6.05
C ASP A 275 29.47 -7.85 -5.17
N ALA A 276 29.47 -6.93 -4.19
CA ALA A 276 30.56 -6.77 -3.22
C ALA A 276 30.76 -8.02 -2.33
N VAL A 277 29.67 -8.71 -1.97
CA VAL A 277 29.75 -9.96 -1.18
C VAL A 277 30.25 -11.14 -2.01
N THR A 278 30.05 -11.13 -3.34
CA THR A 278 30.56 -12.18 -4.23
C THR A 278 32.02 -12.01 -4.63
N THR A 279 32.59 -10.81 -4.52
CA THR A 279 33.98 -10.53 -4.93
C THR A 279 35.02 -10.74 -3.82
N GLU A 280 34.62 -10.81 -2.55
CA GLU A 280 35.57 -11.05 -1.44
C GLU A 280 35.94 -12.53 -1.21
N LYS A 281 35.35 -13.47 -1.95
CA LYS A 281 35.63 -14.92 -1.79
C LYS A 281 36.67 -15.48 -2.78
N GLY A 282 37.38 -14.62 -3.51
CA GLY A 282 38.35 -15.03 -4.52
C GLY A 282 39.68 -14.31 -4.42
N ARG A 283 40.46 -14.57 -3.35
CA ARG A 283 41.92 -14.30 -3.30
C ARG A 283 42.56 -15.10 -2.16
N GLN A 284 43.70 -15.76 -2.47
CA GLN A 284 44.46 -16.79 -1.73
C GLN A 284 43.97 -18.23 -2.00
N GLU A 285 44.74 -19.19 -2.50
CA GLU A 285 46.17 -19.34 -2.76
C GLU A 285 46.40 -20.45 -3.82
N ASP A 286 47.63 -20.50 -4.34
CA ASP A 286 48.12 -21.22 -5.51
C ASP A 286 48.64 -22.64 -5.20
N SER A 287 48.79 -23.44 -6.26
CA SER A 287 49.74 -24.56 -6.47
C SER A 287 49.33 -26.07 -6.36
N THR A 288 49.59 -26.75 -7.50
CA THR A 288 49.96 -28.16 -7.77
C THR A 288 48.90 -29.26 -8.06
N GLY A 289 49.06 -29.91 -9.23
CA GLY A 289 48.78 -31.35 -9.44
C GLY A 289 47.65 -31.72 -10.43
N GLU A 290 48.02 -32.34 -11.56
CA GLU A 290 47.16 -32.83 -12.66
C GLU A 290 46.64 -34.30 -12.42
N PRO A 291 45.94 -35.01 -13.34
CA PRO A 291 44.49 -35.27 -13.30
C PRO A 291 44.07 -36.77 -13.16
N ALA A 292 42.79 -37.06 -12.83
CA ALA A 292 42.05 -38.28 -13.26
C ALA A 292 40.57 -38.30 -12.79
N SER A 293 39.66 -38.72 -13.68
CA SER A 293 38.26 -39.16 -13.41
C SER A 293 38.21 -40.69 -13.12
N PRO A 294 37.07 -41.38 -12.83
CA PRO A 294 35.69 -41.01 -12.45
C PRO A 294 35.11 -41.84 -11.23
N LEU A 295 33.81 -41.62 -10.90
CA LEU A 295 32.80 -42.51 -10.21
C LEU A 295 32.26 -42.09 -8.81
N LEU A 296 30.92 -42.15 -8.68
CA LEU A 296 30.03 -41.98 -7.50
C LEU A 296 30.18 -43.15 -6.47
N PRO A 297 29.57 -43.21 -5.25
CA PRO A 297 28.43 -42.44 -4.67
C PRO A 297 28.46 -42.07 -3.14
N SER A 298 27.51 -41.21 -2.72
CA SER A 298 26.77 -41.18 -1.43
C SER A 298 27.33 -40.56 -0.12
N LYS A 299 26.40 -39.84 0.55
CA LYS A 299 26.20 -39.52 1.99
C LYS A 299 26.70 -38.20 2.60
N GLU A 300 25.72 -37.57 3.26
CA GLU A 300 25.64 -36.34 4.05
C GLU A 300 26.70 -36.21 5.16
N HIS A 301 27.27 -35.01 5.32
CA HIS A 301 27.60 -34.40 6.62
C HIS A 301 27.92 -32.90 6.44
N ARG A 302 26.93 -32.03 6.65
CA ARG A 302 27.15 -30.58 6.84
C ARG A 302 25.93 -29.95 7.50
N SER A 303 25.96 -29.75 8.82
CA SER A 303 24.94 -28.91 9.51
C SER A 303 25.32 -28.41 10.90
N THR A 304 26.49 -28.70 11.46
CA THR A 304 26.84 -28.27 12.83
C THR A 304 27.86 -27.14 12.90
N GLU A 305 28.77 -27.01 11.93
CA GLU A 305 29.80 -25.96 11.97
C GLU A 305 29.26 -24.57 11.57
N ASP A 306 28.35 -24.50 10.59
CA ASP A 306 27.78 -23.22 10.10
C ASP A 306 26.89 -22.52 11.13
N LEU A 307 26.12 -23.27 11.94
CA LEU A 307 25.30 -22.70 13.01
C LEU A 307 26.14 -22.16 14.16
N SER A 308 27.30 -22.78 14.42
CA SER A 308 28.23 -22.34 15.47
C SER A 308 28.91 -21.02 15.10
N LEU A 309 29.22 -20.83 13.81
CA LEU A 309 29.80 -19.61 13.28
C LEU A 309 28.77 -18.47 13.25
N LEU A 310 27.52 -18.74 12.85
CA LEU A 310 26.44 -17.75 12.91
C LEU A 310 26.19 -17.29 14.36
N SER A 311 26.16 -18.23 15.31
CA SER A 311 25.94 -17.95 16.74
C SER A 311 27.10 -17.19 17.39
N ARG A 312 28.33 -17.32 16.88
CA ARG A 312 29.48 -16.53 17.33
C ARG A 312 29.46 -15.12 16.75
N THR A 313 29.08 -14.98 15.48
CA THR A 313 28.97 -13.68 14.81
C THR A 313 27.86 -12.82 15.42
N ILE A 314 26.72 -13.40 15.77
CA ILE A 314 25.62 -12.70 16.46
C ILE A 314 26.06 -12.21 17.85
N ARG A 315 26.69 -13.08 18.66
CA ARG A 315 27.21 -12.68 19.99
C ARG A 315 28.27 -11.58 19.94
N ASN A 316 29.16 -11.61 18.95
CA ASN A 316 30.19 -10.57 18.78
C ASN A 316 29.61 -9.22 18.32
N SER A 317 28.43 -9.21 17.69
CA SER A 317 27.73 -7.98 17.29
C SER A 317 27.00 -7.32 18.46
N GLU A 318 26.44 -8.10 19.38
CA GLU A 318 25.76 -7.61 20.59
C GLU A 318 26.74 -7.00 21.58
N THR A 319 27.92 -7.60 21.78
CA THR A 319 28.96 -7.07 22.68
C THR A 319 29.57 -5.77 22.18
N LYS A 320 29.75 -5.61 20.86
CA LYS A 320 30.21 -4.35 20.25
C LYS A 320 29.17 -3.22 20.36
N CYS A 321 27.88 -3.53 20.27
CA CYS A 321 26.81 -2.54 20.46
C CYS A 321 26.66 -2.09 21.91
N LEU A 322 26.87 -2.99 22.87
CA LEU A 322 26.84 -2.67 24.30
C LEU A 322 28.06 -1.83 24.73
N ALA A 323 29.26 -2.13 24.22
CA ALA A 323 30.47 -1.35 24.50
C ALA A 323 30.35 0.10 23.99
N LYS A 324 29.81 0.30 22.77
CA LYS A 324 29.57 1.64 22.20
C LYS A 324 28.56 2.48 22.99
N ARG A 325 27.64 1.84 23.71
CA ARG A 325 26.61 2.53 24.53
C ARG A 325 27.13 2.89 25.92
N ALA A 326 28.13 2.17 26.43
CA ALA A 326 28.78 2.50 27.71
C ALA A 326 29.74 3.70 27.57
N GLU A 327 30.44 3.82 26.44
CA GLU A 327 31.36 4.95 26.17
C GLU A 327 30.66 6.31 25.96
N SER A 328 29.32 6.33 25.76
CA SER A 328 28.57 7.58 25.54
C SER A 328 27.99 8.20 26.82
N VAL A 329 28.15 7.56 27.98
CA VAL A 329 27.48 7.95 29.24
C VAL A 329 28.44 8.55 30.28
N GLU A 330 29.76 8.48 30.07
CA GLU A 330 30.76 9.05 31.00
C GLU A 330 31.62 10.14 30.34
N ALA A 331 31.11 11.37 30.32
CA ALA A 331 31.94 12.57 30.21
C ALA A 331 31.29 13.71 31.03
N PRO A 332 31.95 14.23 32.09
CA PRO A 332 31.41 15.33 32.88
C PRO A 332 31.86 16.68 32.31
N THR A 333 30.97 17.67 32.27
CA THR A 333 31.31 19.07 32.06
C THR A 333 30.94 19.88 33.30
N GLU A 334 31.94 20.28 34.08
CA GLU A 334 31.89 21.40 35.02
C GLU A 334 32.28 22.69 34.27
N ASP A 335 31.44 23.72 34.34
CA ASP A 335 31.83 25.04 34.86
C ASP A 335 30.61 25.99 35.02
N THR A 336 30.39 26.35 36.28
CA THR A 336 29.63 27.46 36.90
C THR A 336 30.10 28.86 36.43
N MET A 337 29.40 30.02 36.46
CA MET A 337 28.21 30.62 37.11
C MET A 337 28.03 32.07 36.50
N PRO A 338 27.22 33.03 37.03
CA PRO A 338 25.76 33.21 36.88
C PRO A 338 25.38 34.66 36.43
N PHE A 339 24.13 34.98 36.08
CA PHE A 339 23.53 36.30 36.40
C PHE A 339 21.99 36.29 36.34
N SER A 340 21.42 37.10 37.22
CA SER A 340 20.07 37.12 37.79
C SER A 340 18.94 37.61 36.87
N HIS A 341 17.74 37.04 37.02
CA HIS A 341 16.48 37.72 36.68
C HIS A 341 15.75 38.17 37.95
N LYS A 342 15.54 39.49 38.07
CA LYS A 342 14.59 40.11 38.99
C LYS A 342 13.19 40.10 38.38
N ALA A 343 12.20 39.85 39.23
CA ALA A 343 10.77 39.97 38.97
C ALA A 343 10.28 41.43 38.92
N SER A 344 9.14 41.69 38.26
CA SER A 344 7.87 42.18 38.89
C SER A 344 6.95 42.99 37.96
N ALA A 345 5.63 42.78 38.14
CA ALA A 345 4.49 43.71 38.08
C ALA A 345 4.11 44.41 36.74
N GLU A 346 2.91 44.16 36.18
CA GLU A 346 1.62 44.89 36.38
C GLU A 346 1.64 46.38 35.95
N GLU A 347 0.81 46.79 34.98
CA GLU A 347 -0.49 47.48 35.19
C GLU A 347 -1.12 48.06 33.88
N LYS A 348 -2.34 48.57 34.04
CA LYS A 348 -3.46 48.93 33.14
C LYS A 348 -3.35 50.19 32.26
N SER A 349 -4.37 50.31 31.40
CA SER A 349 -5.24 51.49 31.11
C SER A 349 -5.19 51.94 29.63
N GLU A 350 -6.29 51.77 28.89
CA GLU A 350 -7.40 52.71 28.61
C GLU A 350 -7.21 53.58 27.33
N LYS A 351 -8.21 53.42 26.45
CA LYS A 351 -8.82 54.24 25.38
C LYS A 351 -8.47 55.75 25.28
N PRO A 352 -8.71 56.46 24.14
CA PRO A 352 -10.03 56.51 23.47
C PRO A 352 -10.06 56.70 21.93
N ALA A 353 -11.30 56.97 21.47
CA ALA A 353 -11.93 56.89 20.16
C ALA A 353 -11.65 58.04 19.15
N GLU A 354 -12.38 57.94 18.03
CA GLU A 354 -12.55 58.83 16.86
C GLU A 354 -11.49 58.61 15.74
N LYS A 355 -11.86 58.45 14.47
CA LYS A 355 -13.05 58.85 13.72
C LYS A 355 -13.23 57.97 12.49
#